data_AF-A0A645E5M2-F1
#
_entry.id   AF-A0A645E5M2-F1
#
_cell.length_a   1.000
_cell.length_b   1.000
_cell.length_c   1.000
_cell.angle_alpha   90.00
_cell.angle_beta   90.00
_cell.angle_gamma   90.00
#
_symmetry.space_group_name_H-M   'P 1'
#
loop_
_entity.id
_entity.type
_entity.pdbx_description
1 polymer ?
#
loop_
_entity_poly.entity_id
_entity_poly.type
_entity_poly.pdbx_seq_one_letter_code
_entity_poly.pdbx_strand_id
1 'polypeptide(L)'
;MQALGRETGNLERSIYQAFSPEHSAAGQRAQYHVSWNHIKAPHGHLVEFGYLQRYRYYQDNQGRVRPMVRPGMDGKDPPGRRASQAEKDAYYVTLPTPKQVPGKAFVRSAGSALPDAIRAAEDELRRRIFERGAYYGA
;
A
#
# COMPACT_ATOMS: atom_id res chain seq x y z
N MET A 1 -3.01 -3.36 8.58
CA MET A 1 -1.81 -4.23 8.39
C MET A 1 -2.03 -5.68 8.82
N GLN A 2 -2.87 -5.99 9.82
CA GLN A 2 -3.05 -7.38 10.31
C GLN A 2 -3.40 -8.39 9.21
N ALA A 3 -4.22 -8.02 8.22
CA ALA A 3 -4.60 -8.89 7.08
C ALA A 3 -3.46 -9.16 6.07
N LEU A 4 -2.36 -8.40 6.11
CA LEU A 4 -1.22 -8.54 5.20
C LEU A 4 -0.15 -9.51 5.71
N GLY A 5 -0.15 -9.83 7.01
CA GLY A 5 0.99 -10.46 7.68
C GLY A 5 2.15 -9.48 7.89
N ARG A 6 3.07 -9.79 8.81
CA ARG A 6 4.23 -8.94 9.11
C ARG A 6 5.52 -9.74 9.02
N GLU A 7 6.30 -9.48 7.97
CA GLU A 7 7.64 -10.04 7.79
C GLU A 7 8.70 -9.11 8.41
N THR A 8 8.93 -7.94 7.82
CA THR A 8 9.94 -6.96 8.28
C THR A 8 9.33 -5.67 8.86
N GLY A 9 8.05 -5.40 8.56
CA GLY A 9 7.31 -4.21 9.00
C GLY A 9 7.72 -2.88 8.33
N ASN A 10 8.54 -2.90 7.27
CA ASN A 10 8.96 -1.66 6.57
C ASN A 10 7.78 -0.85 6.01
N LEU A 11 6.80 -1.54 5.43
CA LEU A 11 5.58 -0.90 4.93
C LEU A 11 4.73 -0.33 6.05
N GLU A 12 4.62 -1.04 7.18
CA GLU A 12 3.83 -0.57 8.32
C GLU A 12 4.43 0.71 8.91
N ARG A 13 5.75 0.73 9.12
CA ARG A 13 6.48 1.91 9.61
C ARG A 13 6.53 3.07 8.61
N SER A 14 6.12 2.86 7.36
CA SER A 14 6.11 3.90 6.35
C SER A 14 4.75 4.58 6.23
N ILE A 15 3.67 4.02 6.80
CA ILE A 15 2.34 4.62 6.79
C ILE A 15 2.30 5.80 7.77
N TYR A 16 1.74 6.93 7.34
CA TYR A 16 1.60 8.12 8.16
C TYR A 16 0.26 8.82 7.92
N GLN A 17 -0.17 9.58 8.92
CA GLN A 17 -1.26 10.53 8.85
C GLN A 17 -0.67 11.94 8.98
N ALA A 18 -0.93 12.81 8.00
CA ALA A 18 -0.48 14.20 8.01
C ALA A 18 -1.67 15.16 7.99
N PHE A 19 -1.66 16.17 8.85
CA PHE A 19 -2.64 17.25 8.83
C PHE A 19 -2.49 18.08 7.56
N SER A 20 -3.60 18.50 6.97
CA SER A 20 -3.65 19.33 5.76
C SER A 20 -4.07 20.75 6.12
N PRO A 21 -3.14 21.71 6.27
CA PRO A 21 -3.48 23.08 6.67
C PRO A 21 -4.39 23.76 5.65
N GLU A 22 -4.12 23.57 4.36
CA GLU A 22 -4.83 24.20 3.24
C GLU A 22 -6.30 23.76 3.14
N HIS A 23 -6.61 22.55 3.61
CA HIS A 23 -7.97 22.02 3.60
C HIS A 23 -8.64 22.04 4.97
N SER A 24 -8.00 22.66 5.97
CA SER A 24 -8.50 22.74 7.34
C SER A 24 -8.84 24.17 7.72
N ALA A 25 -9.91 24.33 8.49
CA ALA A 25 -10.37 25.58 9.05
C ALA A 25 -10.56 25.41 10.56
N ALA A 26 -9.91 26.26 11.35
CA ALA A 26 -9.97 26.21 12.81
C ALA A 26 -11.42 26.29 13.29
N GLY A 27 -11.79 25.38 14.20
CA GLY A 27 -13.16 25.30 14.74
C GLY A 27 -14.23 24.78 13.78
N GLN A 28 -13.88 24.45 12.52
CA GLN A 28 -14.85 23.96 11.51
C GLN A 28 -14.48 22.58 10.97
N ARG A 29 -13.30 22.44 10.34
CA ARG A 29 -12.89 21.22 9.66
C ARG A 29 -11.40 20.97 9.84
N ALA A 30 -11.04 19.75 10.22
CA ALA A 30 -9.65 19.27 10.18
C ALA A 30 -9.56 18.13 9.15
N GLN A 31 -8.74 18.30 8.12
CA GLN A 31 -8.49 17.26 7.13
C GLN A 31 -7.11 16.64 7.36
N TYR A 32 -7.05 15.31 7.25
CA TYR A 32 -5.81 14.55 7.32
C TYR A 32 -5.67 13.69 6.08
N HIS A 33 -4.43 13.57 5.60
CA HIS A 33 -4.07 12.64 4.53
C HIS A 33 -3.39 11.42 5.14
N VAL A 34 -3.86 10.22 4.76
CA VAL A 34 -3.18 8.96 5.05
C VAL A 34 -2.41 8.54 3.81
N SER A 35 -1.11 8.31 3.94
CA SER A 35 -0.24 7.88 2.84
C SER A 35 0.91 7.03 3.36
N TRP A 36 1.82 6.61 2.46
CA TRP A 36 3.02 5.87 2.81
C TRP A 36 4.29 6.57 2.29
N ASN A 37 5.39 6.41 3.02
CA ASN A 37 6.70 6.86 2.58
C ASN A 37 7.27 5.90 1.53
N HIS A 38 7.28 6.32 0.26
CA HIS A 38 7.76 5.51 -0.86
C HIS A 38 9.28 5.27 -0.84
N ILE A 39 10.07 6.08 -0.14
CA ILE A 39 11.52 5.85 0.00
C ILE A 39 11.75 4.64 0.91
N LYS A 40 11.01 4.55 2.03
CA LYS A 40 11.08 3.41 2.96
C LYS A 40 10.40 2.16 2.40
N ALA A 41 9.36 2.32 1.59
CA ALA A 41 8.60 1.24 0.97
C ALA A 41 8.36 1.51 -0.53
N PRO A 42 9.38 1.36 -1.39
CA PRO A 42 9.30 1.68 -2.82
C PRO A 42 8.29 0.80 -3.58
N HIS A 43 8.08 -0.41 -3.08
CA HIS A 43 7.14 -1.37 -3.66
C HIS A 43 5.74 -1.31 -3.04
N GLY A 44 5.45 -0.32 -2.17
CA GLY A 44 4.13 -0.17 -1.54
C GLY A 44 2.99 -0.06 -2.54
N HIS A 45 3.21 0.57 -3.69
CA HIS A 45 2.21 0.69 -4.75
C HIS A 45 1.80 -0.67 -5.36
N LEU A 46 2.73 -1.62 -5.48
CA LEU A 46 2.43 -2.98 -5.97
C LEU A 46 1.54 -3.73 -4.98
N VAL A 47 1.71 -3.47 -3.68
CA VAL A 47 0.86 -4.03 -2.64
C VAL A 47 -0.52 -3.35 -2.69
N GLU A 48 -0.60 -2.03 -2.77
CA GLU A 48 -1.86 -1.27 -2.73
C GLU A 48 -2.77 -1.55 -3.95
N PHE A 49 -2.18 -1.63 -5.15
CA PHE A 49 -2.92 -1.70 -6.41
C PHE A 49 -2.83 -3.04 -7.13
N GLY A 50 -1.88 -3.88 -6.72
CA GLY A 50 -1.58 -5.12 -7.43
C GLY A 50 -0.69 -4.88 -8.64
N TYR A 51 -0.42 -5.95 -9.38
CA TYR A 51 0.46 -5.90 -10.55
C TYR A 51 0.20 -7.06 -11.49
N LEU A 52 0.61 -6.90 -12.75
CA LEU A 52 0.58 -7.95 -13.74
C LEU A 52 1.90 -8.73 -13.72
N GLN A 53 1.84 -10.01 -13.40
CA GLN A 53 2.99 -10.91 -13.47
C GLN A 53 3.04 -11.58 -14.84
N ARG A 54 4.12 -11.34 -15.59
CA ARG A 54 4.33 -11.91 -16.93
C ARG A 54 5.27 -13.12 -16.95
N TYR A 55 6.22 -13.17 -16.02
CA TYR A 55 7.26 -14.20 -16.00
C TYR A 55 7.04 -15.23 -14.90
N ARG A 56 7.67 -16.39 -15.07
CA ARG A 56 7.85 -17.35 -14.00
C ARG A 56 8.94 -16.85 -13.05
N TYR A 57 8.71 -17.03 -11.76
CA TYR A 57 9.66 -16.70 -10.72
C TYR A 57 9.99 -17.97 -9.93
N TYR A 58 11.20 -18.00 -9.37
CA TYR A 58 11.62 -19.01 -8.42
C TYR A 58 12.20 -18.31 -7.18
N GLN A 59 12.22 -19.03 -6.07
CA GLN A 59 12.91 -18.60 -4.86
C GLN A 59 14.25 -19.33 -4.80
N ASP A 60 15.34 -18.56 -4.66
CA ASP A 60 16.66 -19.15 -4.50
C ASP A 60 16.90 -19.65 -3.07
N ASN A 61 18.03 -20.32 -2.83
CA ASN A 61 18.41 -20.86 -1.52
C ASN A 61 18.59 -19.77 -0.44
N GLN A 62 18.67 -18.50 -0.84
CA GLN A 62 18.77 -17.35 0.06
C GLN A 62 17.40 -16.69 0.29
N GLY A 63 16.32 -17.30 -0.19
CA GLY A 63 14.96 -16.81 -0.07
C GLY A 63 14.61 -15.67 -1.02
N ARG A 64 15.49 -15.29 -1.95
CA ARG A 64 15.25 -14.18 -2.89
C ARG A 64 14.42 -14.67 -4.07
N VAL A 65 13.39 -13.91 -4.40
CA VAL A 65 12.51 -14.21 -5.54
C VAL A 65 13.09 -13.57 -6.80
N ARG A 66 13.37 -14.38 -7.84
CA ARG A 66 13.97 -13.93 -9.11
C ARG A 66 13.18 -14.46 -10.31
N PRO A 67 13.09 -13.68 -11.41
CA PRO A 67 12.50 -14.21 -12.64
C PRO A 67 13.39 -15.33 -13.18
N MET A 68 12.76 -16.37 -13.71
CA MET A 68 13.44 -17.52 -14.29
C MET A 68 14.02 -17.14 -15.65
N VAL A 69 15.32 -17.39 -15.82
CA VAL A 69 16.03 -17.21 -17.09
C VAL A 69 15.68 -18.39 -18.01
N ARG A 70 15.53 -18.12 -19.30
CA ARG A 70 15.25 -19.15 -20.29
C ARG A 70 16.47 -20.10 -20.41
N PRO A 71 16.26 -21.42 -20.48
CA PRO A 71 17.35 -22.37 -20.69
C PRO A 71 18.20 -21.97 -21.90
N GLY A 72 19.52 -21.93 -21.73
CA GLY A 72 20.48 -21.52 -22.77
C GLY A 72 20.72 -20.01 -22.87
N MET A 73 20.03 -19.21 -22.04
CA MET A 73 20.39 -17.81 -21.75
C MET A 73 21.12 -17.67 -20.42
N ASP A 74 21.36 -18.79 -19.72
CA ASP A 74 22.13 -18.85 -18.49
C ASP A 74 23.55 -18.31 -18.71
N GLY A 75 24.03 -17.46 -17.79
CA GLY A 75 25.35 -16.83 -17.87
C GLY A 75 25.47 -15.64 -18.83
N LYS A 76 24.44 -15.35 -19.64
CA LYS A 76 24.39 -14.11 -20.43
C LYS A 76 23.89 -12.95 -19.58
N ASP A 77 24.36 -11.74 -19.92
CA ASP A 77 23.94 -10.53 -19.25
C ASP A 77 22.42 -10.32 -19.36
N PRO A 78 21.75 -9.97 -18.26
CA PRO A 78 20.32 -9.74 -18.27
C PRO A 78 19.95 -8.48 -19.06
N PRO A 79 18.77 -8.44 -19.69
CA PRO A 79 18.31 -7.28 -20.41
C PRO A 79 18.19 -6.08 -19.46
N GLY A 80 18.57 -4.90 -19.96
CA GLY A 80 18.54 -3.67 -19.17
C GLY A 80 17.14 -3.30 -18.67
N ARG A 81 17.06 -2.47 -17.62
CA ARG A 81 15.78 -2.00 -17.05
C ARG A 81 14.84 -1.39 -18.10
N ARG A 82 15.42 -0.65 -19.05
CA ARG A 82 14.70 0.03 -20.16
C ARG A 82 14.64 -0.79 -21.45
N ALA A 83 15.15 -2.03 -21.45
CA ALA A 83 15.02 -2.92 -22.61
C ALA A 83 13.54 -3.14 -22.96
N SER A 84 13.30 -3.36 -24.25
CA SER A 84 11.98 -3.61 -24.80
C SER A 84 11.35 -4.86 -24.18
N GLN A 85 10.03 -4.95 -24.28
CA GLN A 85 9.31 -6.10 -23.75
C GLN A 85 9.70 -7.40 -24.47
N ALA A 86 9.91 -7.35 -25.79
CA ALA A 86 10.33 -8.49 -26.59
C ALA A 86 11.73 -9.03 -26.19
N GLU A 87 12.69 -8.14 -25.93
CA GLU A 87 14.03 -8.55 -25.45
C GLU A 87 13.94 -9.24 -24.08
N LYS A 88 13.09 -8.74 -23.19
CA LYS A 88 12.86 -9.36 -21.89
C LYS A 88 12.13 -10.71 -22.02
N ASP A 89 11.16 -10.82 -22.92
CA ASP A 89 10.42 -12.06 -23.19
C ASP A 89 11.31 -13.14 -23.86
N ALA A 90 12.31 -12.72 -24.63
CA ALA A 90 13.33 -13.62 -25.17
C ALA A 90 14.25 -14.18 -24.07
N TYR A 91 14.63 -13.35 -23.10
CA TYR A 91 15.54 -13.72 -22.02
C TYR A 91 14.87 -14.49 -20.87
N TYR A 92 13.68 -14.08 -20.43
CA TYR A 92 12.97 -14.69 -19.29
C TYR A 92 11.92 -15.70 -19.74
N VAL A 93 11.61 -16.66 -18.86
CA VAL A 93 10.51 -17.61 -19.08
C VAL A 93 9.18 -16.92 -18.82
N THR A 94 8.37 -16.79 -19.88
CA THR A 94 7.02 -16.22 -19.80
C THR A 94 6.01 -17.22 -19.24
N LEU A 95 4.96 -16.69 -18.61
CA LEU A 95 3.76 -17.46 -18.30
C LEU A 95 2.92 -17.66 -19.59
N PRO A 96 2.19 -18.79 -19.72
CA PRO A 96 1.27 -18.99 -20.84
C PRO A 96 0.27 -17.84 -20.98
N THR A 97 -0.21 -17.35 -19.84
CA THR A 97 -1.06 -16.16 -19.72
C THR A 97 -0.55 -15.27 -18.59
N PRO A 98 -0.49 -13.95 -18.79
CA PRO A 98 -0.15 -13.03 -17.71
C PRO A 98 -1.12 -13.18 -16.53
N LYS A 99 -0.57 -13.25 -15.32
CA LYS A 99 -1.34 -13.39 -14.08
C LYS A 99 -1.54 -12.02 -13.44
N GLN A 100 -2.80 -11.60 -13.27
CA GLN A 100 -3.10 -10.44 -12.44
C GLN A 100 -2.98 -10.83 -10.97
N VAL A 101 -2.06 -10.19 -10.25
CA VAL A 101 -1.95 -10.30 -8.79
C VAL A 101 -2.78 -9.16 -8.18
N PRO A 102 -3.85 -9.46 -7.42
CA PRO A 102 -4.70 -8.43 -6.86
C PRO A 102 -3.96 -7.64 -5.79
N GLY A 103 -4.22 -6.33 -5.76
CA GLY A 103 -3.76 -5.47 -4.68
C GLY A 103 -4.45 -5.81 -3.37
N LYS A 104 -3.73 -5.58 -2.27
CA LYS A 104 -4.21 -5.60 -0.90
C LYS A 104 -4.17 -4.17 -0.37
N ALA A 105 -5.29 -3.47 -0.51
CA ALA A 105 -5.41 -2.09 -0.07
C ALA A 105 -5.09 -1.95 1.43
N PHE A 106 -4.14 -1.08 1.76
CA PHE A 106 -3.77 -0.73 3.12
C PHE A 106 -3.90 0.78 3.40
N VAL A 107 -3.84 1.62 2.36
CA VAL A 107 -4.21 3.04 2.46
C VAL A 107 -5.68 3.23 2.14
N ARG A 108 -6.17 2.72 1.01
CA ARG A 108 -7.57 2.91 0.62
C ARG A 108 -8.55 2.25 1.59
N SER A 109 -8.13 1.17 2.25
CA SER A 109 -8.93 0.53 3.30
C SER A 109 -9.14 1.43 4.53
N ALA A 110 -8.27 2.42 4.77
CA ALA A 110 -8.46 3.38 5.88
C ALA A 110 -9.74 4.21 5.68
N GLY A 111 -10.12 4.48 4.43
CA GLY A 111 -11.38 5.15 4.11
C GLY A 111 -12.62 4.32 4.49
N SER A 112 -12.52 2.99 4.51
CA SER A 112 -13.63 2.12 4.92
C SER A 112 -13.98 2.25 6.40
N ALA A 113 -13.03 2.64 7.24
CA ALA A 113 -13.25 2.89 8.68
C ALA A 113 -13.71 4.33 8.99
N LEU A 114 -13.79 5.20 7.97
CA LEU A 114 -14.13 6.61 8.15
C LEU A 114 -15.51 6.82 8.79
N PRO A 115 -16.58 6.09 8.40
CA PRO A 115 -17.90 6.26 9.04
C PRO A 115 -17.88 5.92 10.53
N ASP A 116 -17.20 4.83 10.91
CA ASP A 116 -17.07 4.43 12.31
C ASP A 116 -16.24 5.44 13.11
N ALA A 117 -15.18 6.00 12.51
CA ALA A 117 -14.36 7.03 13.13
C ALA A 117 -15.14 8.34 13.34
N ILE A 118 -15.99 8.75 12.39
CA ILE A 118 -16.86 9.92 12.53
C ILE A 118 -17.85 9.71 13.67
N ARG A 119 -18.52 8.55 13.72
CA ARG A 119 -19.46 8.23 14.80
C ARG A 119 -18.79 8.28 16.17
N ALA A 120 -17.61 7.67 16.31
CA ALA A 120 -16.86 7.72 17.57
C ALA A 120 -16.46 9.15 17.97
N ALA A 121 -16.10 10.00 16.99
CA ALA A 121 -15.80 11.41 17.24
C ALA A 121 -17.04 12.21 17.68
N GLU A 122 -18.21 11.96 17.07
CA GLU A 122 -19.47 12.55 17.50
C GLU A 122 -19.84 12.15 18.93
N ASP A 123 -19.69 10.87 19.27
CA ASP A 123 -20.01 10.37 20.61
C ASP A 123 -19.10 10.98 21.68
N GLU A 124 -17.79 11.08 21.41
CA GLU A 124 -16.85 11.76 22.29
C GLU A 124 -17.15 13.27 22.41
N LEU A 125 -17.53 13.93 21.32
CA LEU A 125 -17.94 15.34 21.37
C LEU A 125 -19.19 15.53 22.23
N ARG A 126 -20.23 14.70 22.02
CA ARG A 126 -21.47 14.72 22.83
C ARG A 126 -21.14 14.50 24.31
N ARG A 127 -20.29 13.53 24.61
CA ARG A 127 -19.81 13.26 25.98
C ARG A 127 -19.15 14.49 26.59
N ARG A 128 -18.22 15.16 25.89
CA ARG A 128 -17.54 16.36 26.40
C ARG A 128 -18.48 17.55 26.59
N ILE A 129 -19.45 17.72 25.70
CA ILE A 129 -20.49 18.76 25.82
C ILE A 129 -21.34 18.50 27.08
N PHE A 130 -21.72 17.24 27.30
CA PHE A 130 -22.49 16.82 28.47
C PHE A 130 -21.69 16.98 29.78
N GLU A 131 -20.43 16.55 29.81
CA GLU A 131 -19.52 16.69 30.95
C GLU A 131 -19.20 18.17 31.27
N ARG A 132 -19.15 19.05 30.27
CA ARG A 132 -18.97 20.51 30.47
C ARG A 132 -20.25 21.25 30.87
N GLY A 133 -21.37 20.56 31.08
CA GLY A 133 -22.59 21.16 31.64
C GLY A 133 -23.43 21.97 30.64
N ALA A 134 -23.24 21.80 29.33
CA ALA A 134 -23.99 22.54 28.31
C ALA A 134 -25.45 22.05 28.08
N TYR A 135 -25.98 21.22 28.97
CA TYR A 135 -27.38 20.71 28.94
C TYR A 135 -28.07 20.88 30.30
N TYR A 136 -27.95 22.05 30.93
CA TYR A 136 -28.90 22.54 31.93
C TYR A 136 -29.55 23.81 31.40
N GLY A 137 -30.59 23.68 30.58
CA GLY A 137 -31.32 24.84 30.05
C GLY A 137 -32.21 24.53 28.85
N ALA A 138 -33.27 23.76 29.08
CA ALA A 138 -34.56 23.85 28.36
C ALA A 138 -35.65 23.29 29.28
#